data_AF-A0A7X7GFS9-F1
#
_entry.id   AF-A0A7X7GFS9-F1
#
_cell.length_a   1.000
_cell.length_b   1.000
_cell.length_c   1.000
_cell.angle_alpha   90.00
_cell.angle_beta   90.00
_cell.angle_gamma   90.00
#
_symmetry.space_group_name_H-M   'P 1'
#
loop_
_entity.id
_entity.type
_entity.pdbx_description
1 polymer ?
#
loop_
_entity_poly.entity_id
_entity_poly.type
_entity_poly.pdbx_seq_one_letter_code
_entity_poly.pdbx_strand_id
1 'polypeptide(L)'
;MTMRRSVNQALIKLTGYQLTRADAIVASNERDRTPESASPWRRTYGCVDKISRRVATGWVVGPANEFPVQVALYLDDVKVRTVWTDQPTTANTVDAAYSFRIPLRGIWDYCSPVTRVNVRLDGVPLPVAGKGIFKRTGTTGQSDLDELQRLLESGYVFNDYGDLQLSKKLDHAWQAQVIDMYRRVGDVVRDKHGHEIFVVYGTLLGQVRERGFIAHDDDFDAAYVSRATSGSAAAAELRDIGLSLVDAGFDVDPRRTALHIHDSDDPRLRIDLFHLFFDEAGRLQMPFGRAGRTDLTVEAWQGTELAALGEHQVLVPKNAELWVEHIYGEGWRQPQPGFNWDRARTAQGTDGFVLEQVRQDVYWSNFYAHHETAGGSTFFDFINTYPGLPSAVVDIGCGDGRDSIAFATAGRFVVGVDRSHVGISHAAKTAAEHGLDNVSFEVGDVGDPESVRELIKRTREAAGGGPLLFYLRFFLHSLPEDVQDRLLTELASRALPGDAFAAEFRTDKDAELQKVHGRHYRRYQNAAEFATALQSSYGYTIDFEVEGTGLAPYKDEDPVVYRVVAFKR
;
A
#
# COMPACT_ATOMS: atom_id res chain seq x y z
N MET A 1 38.85 50.23 -45.40
CA MET A 1 37.82 51.07 -44.74
C MET A 1 37.10 50.17 -43.74
N THR A 2 37.64 49.99 -42.52
CA THR A 2 37.27 50.73 -41.28
C THR A 2 35.92 50.23 -40.75
N MET A 3 35.92 49.29 -39.78
CA MET A 3 35.68 49.49 -38.31
C MET A 3 34.18 49.49 -37.93
N ARG A 4 33.73 48.53 -37.10
CA ARG A 4 33.53 48.60 -35.60
C ARG A 4 32.18 49.22 -35.22
N ARG A 5 31.29 48.46 -34.55
CA ARG A 5 31.19 48.12 -33.10
C ARG A 5 30.55 49.23 -32.24
N SER A 6 29.75 48.74 -31.28
CA SER A 6 29.24 49.37 -30.04
C SER A 6 28.06 50.33 -30.24
N VAL A 7 26.94 50.21 -29.52
CA VAL A 7 26.81 49.87 -28.09
C VAL A 7 25.53 49.04 -27.84
N ASN A 8 25.75 47.80 -27.39
CA ASN A 8 24.90 47.14 -26.41
C ASN A 8 25.54 47.45 -25.04
N GLN A 9 24.73 47.54 -23.96
CA GLN A 9 25.10 47.68 -22.53
C GLN A 9 25.28 49.10 -21.94
N ALA A 10 24.20 49.58 -21.29
CA ALA A 10 24.13 50.23 -19.97
C ALA A 10 22.74 50.90 -19.90
N LEU A 11 21.71 50.37 -19.23
CA LEU A 11 21.61 50.19 -17.79
C LEU A 11 20.69 49.00 -17.45
N ILE A 12 21.29 47.95 -16.90
CA ILE A 12 20.67 47.11 -15.89
C ILE A 12 20.98 47.77 -14.54
N LYS A 13 19.96 48.27 -13.83
CA LYS A 13 19.73 48.19 -12.36
C LYS A 13 18.91 49.37 -11.83
N LEU A 14 17.99 49.01 -10.92
CA LEU A 14 17.19 49.85 -10.00
C LEU A 14 15.95 50.47 -10.68
N THR A 15 14.74 49.94 -10.50
CA THR A 15 14.06 49.72 -9.22
C THR A 15 13.28 48.41 -9.22
N GLY A 16 13.42 47.65 -8.13
CA GLY A 16 12.61 46.47 -7.87
C GLY A 16 11.17 46.87 -7.52
N TYR A 17 10.22 46.41 -8.31
CA TYR A 17 8.82 46.31 -7.90
C TYR A 17 8.35 44.89 -8.21
N GLN A 18 8.39 44.04 -7.19
CA GLN A 18 7.68 42.76 -7.22
C GLN A 18 6.19 43.08 -7.10
N LEU A 19 5.40 42.71 -8.11
CA LEU A 19 3.95 42.71 -7.99
C LEU A 19 3.56 41.83 -6.80
N THR A 20 2.94 42.43 -5.79
CA THR A 20 2.44 41.69 -4.62
C THR A 20 0.96 41.36 -4.82
N ARG A 21 0.45 40.47 -3.97
CA ARG A 21 -0.91 39.91 -4.00
C ARG A 21 -2.06 40.95 -3.96
N ALA A 22 -1.75 42.24 -3.78
CA ALA A 22 -2.70 43.35 -3.76
C ALA A 22 -2.95 44.00 -5.13
N ASP A 23 -2.08 43.79 -6.13
CA ASP A 23 -2.15 44.53 -7.40
C ASP A 23 -3.13 43.92 -8.43
N ALA A 24 -3.68 42.73 -8.16
CA ALA A 24 -4.67 42.08 -9.02
C ALA A 24 -6.08 42.68 -8.92
N ILE A 25 -6.30 43.65 -8.04
CA ILE A 25 -7.63 44.22 -7.74
C ILE A 25 -7.94 45.51 -8.53
N VAL A 26 -6.99 46.12 -9.25
CA VAL A 26 -7.18 47.49 -9.82
C VAL A 26 -6.90 47.59 -11.33
N ALA A 27 -7.30 46.60 -12.13
CA ALA A 27 -7.18 46.67 -13.59
C ALA A 27 -8.53 46.44 -14.31
N SER A 28 -9.54 47.26 -14.02
CA SER A 28 -10.73 47.40 -14.89
C SER A 28 -11.55 48.68 -14.66
N ASN A 29 -10.98 49.73 -14.08
CA ASN A 29 -11.65 51.02 -13.94
C ASN A 29 -10.95 52.08 -14.78
N GLU A 30 -11.49 52.36 -15.97
CA GLU A 30 -11.63 53.73 -16.52
C GLU A 30 -12.32 53.68 -17.90
N ARG A 31 -13.66 53.72 -17.89
CA ARG A 31 -14.47 54.66 -18.68
C ARG A 31 -15.97 54.42 -18.44
N ASP A 32 -16.67 55.53 -18.21
CA ASP A 32 -18.12 55.74 -18.11
C ASP A 32 -18.86 55.24 -16.86
N ARG A 33 -19.21 56.20 -15.98
CA ARG A 33 -20.13 56.04 -14.85
C ARG A 33 -21.43 56.80 -15.12
N THR A 34 -22.57 56.12 -15.02
CA THR A 34 -23.87 56.69 -14.65
C THR A 34 -24.30 56.10 -13.30
N PRO A 35 -24.87 56.89 -12.37
CA PRO A 35 -25.11 56.46 -11.00
C PRO A 35 -26.53 55.92 -10.81
N GLU A 36 -26.82 54.71 -11.28
CA GLU A 36 -28.07 54.00 -10.91
C GLU A 36 -27.99 52.49 -11.21
N SER A 37 -27.10 51.78 -10.51
CA SER A 37 -27.24 50.33 -10.30
C SER A 37 -26.34 49.90 -9.13
N ALA A 38 -26.94 49.32 -8.10
CA ALA A 38 -26.24 48.76 -6.95
C ALA A 38 -25.23 47.67 -7.38
N SER A 39 -24.02 47.75 -6.82
CA SER A 39 -22.90 46.79 -6.72
C SER A 39 -22.89 45.55 -7.67
N PRO A 40 -21.92 45.46 -8.62
CA PRO A 40 -21.76 44.31 -9.52
C PRO A 40 -20.82 43.21 -9.00
N TRP A 41 -20.38 43.26 -7.74
CA TRP A 41 -19.46 42.25 -7.20
C TRP A 41 -20.23 40.96 -6.89
N ARG A 42 -19.89 39.85 -7.56
CA ARG A 42 -20.22 38.51 -7.05
C ARG A 42 -19.67 38.43 -5.62
N ARG A 43 -20.57 38.19 -4.65
CA ARG A 43 -20.20 37.99 -3.23
C ARG A 43 -19.25 36.80 -3.05
N THR A 44 -19.29 35.87 -3.98
CA THR A 44 -18.50 34.64 -3.95
C THR A 44 -17.52 34.60 -5.11
N TYR A 45 -16.22 34.50 -4.80
CA TYR A 45 -15.11 34.53 -5.76
C TYR A 45 -14.00 33.55 -5.34
N GLY A 46 -13.01 33.26 -6.18
CA GLY A 46 -11.98 32.30 -5.81
C GLY A 46 -10.74 32.34 -6.68
N CYS A 47 -9.82 31.40 -6.44
CA CYS A 47 -8.59 31.23 -7.21
C CYS A 47 -8.18 29.76 -7.23
N VAL A 48 -7.58 29.33 -8.33
CA VAL A 48 -6.83 28.07 -8.44
C VAL A 48 -5.36 28.35 -8.13
N ASP A 49 -4.86 27.86 -7.01
CA ASP A 49 -3.45 28.05 -6.63
C ASP A 49 -2.52 27.24 -7.51
N LYS A 50 -2.91 26.01 -7.85
CA LYS A 50 -2.05 25.07 -8.58
C LYS A 50 -2.86 24.11 -9.43
N ILE A 51 -2.40 23.89 -10.67
CA ILE A 51 -2.81 22.76 -11.50
C ILE A 51 -1.55 21.96 -11.84
N SER A 52 -1.40 20.81 -11.21
CA SER A 52 -0.30 19.85 -11.44
C SER A 52 -0.75 18.69 -12.35
N ARG A 53 0.07 17.66 -12.52
CA ARG A 53 -0.34 16.39 -13.17
C ARG A 53 -1.25 15.52 -12.30
N ARG A 54 -1.23 15.69 -10.98
CA ARG A 54 -2.01 14.81 -10.08
C ARG A 54 -3.23 15.48 -9.49
N VAL A 55 -3.20 16.81 -9.38
CA VAL A 55 -4.23 17.55 -8.66
C VAL A 55 -4.31 19.01 -9.08
N ALA A 56 -5.53 19.56 -9.07
CA ALA A 56 -5.80 20.99 -8.95
C ALA A 56 -6.19 21.34 -7.50
N THR A 57 -5.65 22.42 -6.98
CA THR A 57 -6.01 22.97 -5.66
C THR A 57 -6.28 24.46 -5.77
N GLY A 58 -7.15 24.97 -4.92
CA GLY A 58 -7.47 26.38 -4.83
C GLY A 58 -8.45 26.66 -3.70
N TRP A 59 -9.08 27.82 -3.74
CA TRP A 59 -10.02 28.29 -2.72
C TRP A 59 -11.13 29.16 -3.30
N VAL A 60 -12.22 29.25 -2.55
CA VAL A 60 -13.38 30.10 -2.80
C VAL A 60 -13.69 30.88 -1.53
N VAL A 61 -14.04 32.15 -1.68
CA VAL A 61 -14.41 33.11 -0.64
C VAL A 61 -15.86 33.47 -0.79
N GLY A 62 -16.60 33.56 0.31
CA GLY A 62 -17.99 34.02 0.34
C GLY A 62 -18.57 34.04 1.77
N PRO A 63 -19.86 34.38 1.93
CA PRO A 63 -20.53 34.32 3.23
C PRO A 63 -20.49 32.92 3.83
N ALA A 64 -20.17 32.80 5.13
CA ALA A 64 -19.97 31.51 5.79
C ALA A 64 -21.20 30.58 5.71
N ASN A 65 -22.40 31.15 5.65
CA ASN A 65 -23.67 30.44 5.54
C ASN A 65 -23.97 29.93 4.11
N GLU A 66 -23.17 30.31 3.11
CA GLU A 66 -23.27 29.79 1.73
C GLU A 66 -22.38 28.56 1.50
N PHE A 67 -21.49 28.23 2.45
CA PHE A 67 -20.60 27.08 2.34
C PHE A 67 -21.23 25.79 2.91
N PRO A 68 -20.81 24.61 2.41
CA PRO A 68 -19.83 24.42 1.32
C PRO A 68 -20.42 24.79 -0.06
N VAL A 69 -19.57 25.21 -1.00
CA VAL A 69 -19.95 25.51 -2.39
C VAL A 69 -19.29 24.53 -3.36
N GLN A 70 -19.81 24.44 -4.58
CA GLN A 70 -19.27 23.56 -5.62
C GLN A 70 -18.35 24.29 -6.60
N VAL A 71 -17.26 23.63 -6.98
CA VAL A 71 -16.45 24.02 -8.14
C VAL A 71 -16.34 22.85 -9.10
N ALA A 72 -16.31 23.15 -10.40
CA ALA A 72 -16.27 22.15 -11.44
C ALA A 72 -14.99 22.27 -12.28
N LEU A 73 -14.33 21.15 -12.50
CA LEU A 73 -13.22 21.03 -13.44
C LEU A 73 -13.75 20.92 -14.87
N TYR A 74 -13.15 21.69 -15.77
CA TYR A 74 -13.43 21.66 -17.19
C TYR A 74 -12.15 21.43 -18.00
N LEU A 75 -12.30 20.64 -19.07
CA LEU A 75 -11.35 20.58 -20.18
C LEU A 75 -12.01 21.25 -21.37
N ASP A 76 -11.49 22.42 -21.74
CA ASP A 76 -12.18 23.35 -22.62
C ASP A 76 -13.61 23.60 -22.10
N ASP A 77 -14.62 23.05 -22.77
CA ASP A 77 -16.04 23.17 -22.41
C ASP A 77 -16.68 21.87 -21.89
N VAL A 78 -15.92 20.77 -21.85
CA VAL A 78 -16.36 19.51 -21.26
C VAL A 78 -16.25 19.58 -19.74
N LYS A 79 -17.38 19.50 -19.03
CA LYS A 79 -17.41 19.42 -17.57
C LYS A 79 -16.99 18.03 -17.13
N VAL A 80 -15.84 17.92 -16.49
CA VAL A 80 -15.22 16.65 -16.11
C VAL A 80 -15.75 16.13 -14.78
N ARG A 81 -15.70 16.97 -13.73
CA ARG A 81 -16.21 16.61 -12.40
C ARG A 81 -16.50 17.85 -11.59
N THR A 82 -17.39 17.70 -10.62
CA THR A 82 -17.66 18.70 -9.59
C THR A 82 -17.11 18.22 -8.26
N VAL A 83 -16.49 19.12 -7.50
CA VAL A 83 -16.08 18.89 -6.11
C VAL A 83 -16.66 19.99 -5.23
N TRP A 84 -16.79 19.70 -3.94
CA TRP A 84 -17.17 20.71 -2.96
C TRP A 84 -15.93 21.32 -2.34
N THR A 85 -16.07 22.55 -1.87
CA THR A 85 -15.07 23.17 -1.01
C THR A 85 -15.12 22.53 0.37
N ASP A 86 -13.96 22.17 0.91
CA ASP A 86 -13.87 21.17 1.99
C ASP A 86 -13.07 21.64 3.22
N GLN A 87 -12.34 22.76 3.18
CA GLN A 87 -11.55 23.24 4.32
C GLN A 87 -11.54 24.76 4.45
N PRO A 88 -11.75 25.34 5.64
CA PRO A 88 -11.40 26.73 5.88
C PRO A 88 -9.93 26.97 5.53
N THR A 89 -9.62 28.10 4.92
CA THR A 89 -8.25 28.48 4.55
C THR A 89 -7.79 29.69 5.34
N THR A 90 -6.48 29.86 5.45
CA THR A 90 -5.85 31.07 6.01
C THR A 90 -5.68 32.17 4.96
N ALA A 91 -6.48 32.15 3.90
CA ALA A 91 -6.48 33.25 2.93
C ALA A 91 -6.83 34.55 3.68
N ASN A 92 -6.05 35.61 3.46
CA ASN A 92 -6.28 36.92 4.07
C ASN A 92 -7.48 37.60 3.38
N THR A 93 -8.68 37.14 3.70
CA THR A 93 -9.95 37.56 3.11
C THR A 93 -10.86 38.11 4.19
N VAL A 94 -11.76 39.02 3.81
CA VAL A 94 -12.74 39.59 4.75
C VAL A 94 -13.83 38.57 5.08
N ASP A 95 -14.25 37.80 4.08
CA ASP A 95 -15.24 36.74 4.20
C ASP A 95 -14.58 35.36 4.38
N ALA A 96 -15.41 34.35 4.69
CA ALA A 96 -14.94 32.98 4.89
C ALA A 96 -14.39 32.41 3.58
N ALA A 97 -13.25 31.73 3.67
CA ALA A 97 -12.57 31.14 2.53
C ALA A 97 -12.44 29.64 2.73
N TYR A 98 -12.90 28.84 1.75
CA TYR A 98 -12.76 27.39 1.77
C TYR A 98 -11.96 26.84 0.58
N SER A 99 -11.08 25.87 0.81
CA SER A 99 -10.28 25.23 -0.23
C SER A 99 -11.09 24.22 -1.03
N PHE A 100 -10.60 23.87 -2.21
CA PHE A 100 -11.00 22.68 -2.94
C PHE A 100 -9.78 21.90 -3.42
N ARG A 101 -9.98 20.60 -3.66
CA ARG A 101 -8.98 19.68 -4.21
C ARG A 101 -9.62 18.78 -5.27
N ILE A 102 -9.02 18.72 -6.47
CA ILE A 102 -9.54 17.93 -7.59
C ILE A 102 -8.45 17.00 -8.13
N PRO A 103 -8.54 15.68 -7.92
CA PRO A 103 -7.65 14.69 -8.54
C PRO A 103 -7.71 14.76 -10.08
N LEU A 104 -6.55 14.62 -10.75
CA LEU A 104 -6.41 14.85 -12.20
C LEU A 104 -5.75 13.68 -12.95
N ARG A 105 -5.63 12.47 -12.40
CA ARG A 105 -4.73 11.44 -12.97
C ARG A 105 -5.10 11.04 -14.40
N GLY A 106 -6.34 10.62 -14.64
CA GLY A 106 -6.82 10.12 -15.93
C GLY A 106 -7.28 11.19 -16.92
N ILE A 107 -7.42 12.46 -16.49
CA ILE A 107 -7.89 13.52 -17.40
C ILE A 107 -6.90 13.82 -18.54
N TRP A 108 -5.61 13.54 -18.33
CA TRP A 108 -4.57 13.87 -19.32
C TRP A 108 -4.61 12.99 -20.55
N ASP A 109 -5.20 11.80 -20.45
CA ASP A 109 -5.31 10.86 -21.57
C ASP A 109 -6.26 11.39 -22.65
N TYR A 110 -7.11 12.36 -22.33
CA TYR A 110 -8.09 12.95 -23.25
C TYR A 110 -7.69 14.36 -23.73
N CYS A 111 -6.46 14.80 -23.41
CA CYS A 111 -6.01 16.16 -23.68
C CYS A 111 -5.11 16.25 -24.92
N SER A 112 -5.25 17.32 -25.69
CA SER A 112 -4.26 17.76 -26.69
C SER A 112 -3.35 18.85 -26.11
N PRO A 113 -2.20 19.21 -26.72
CA PRO A 113 -1.31 20.26 -26.21
C PRO A 113 -1.98 21.63 -26.01
N VAL A 114 -3.08 21.89 -26.73
CA VAL A 114 -3.81 23.16 -26.66
C VAL A 114 -5.01 23.12 -25.72
N THR A 115 -5.44 21.94 -25.26
CA THR A 115 -6.59 21.77 -24.35
C THR A 115 -6.43 22.64 -23.11
N ARG A 116 -7.50 23.35 -22.72
CA ARG A 116 -7.49 24.30 -21.59
C ARG A 116 -8.10 23.67 -20.35
N VAL A 117 -7.30 23.42 -19.33
CA VAL A 117 -7.76 23.00 -18.01
C VAL A 117 -8.15 24.23 -17.18
N ASN A 118 -9.39 24.28 -16.73
CA ASN A 118 -9.89 25.37 -15.87
C ASN A 118 -10.84 24.84 -14.81
N VAL A 119 -10.97 25.58 -13.71
CA VAL A 119 -11.93 25.29 -12.65
C VAL A 119 -12.94 26.43 -12.63
N ARG A 120 -14.24 26.11 -12.61
CA ARG A 120 -15.32 27.08 -12.67
C ARG A 120 -16.16 27.05 -11.39
N LEU A 121 -16.52 28.22 -10.89
CA LEU A 121 -17.52 28.43 -9.82
C LEU A 121 -18.78 28.98 -10.48
N ASP A 122 -19.92 28.29 -10.34
CA ASP A 122 -21.18 28.62 -11.04
C ASP A 122 -21.01 28.86 -12.55
N GLY A 123 -20.17 28.04 -13.19
CA GLY A 123 -19.86 28.15 -14.62
C GLY A 123 -18.89 29.27 -15.00
N VAL A 124 -18.44 30.10 -14.05
CA VAL A 124 -17.44 31.16 -14.29
C VAL A 124 -16.03 30.67 -13.95
N PRO A 125 -15.05 30.75 -14.88
CA PRO A 125 -13.68 30.35 -14.62
C PRO A 125 -13.03 31.12 -13.47
N LEU A 126 -12.44 30.39 -12.53
CA LEU A 126 -11.60 30.95 -11.49
C LEU A 126 -10.21 31.28 -12.08
N PRO A 127 -9.59 32.42 -11.69
CA PRO A 127 -8.23 32.71 -12.06
C PRO A 127 -7.27 31.63 -11.53
N VAL A 128 -6.27 31.28 -12.33
CA VAL A 128 -5.18 30.37 -12.00
C VAL A 128 -3.93 31.18 -11.71
N ALA A 129 -3.37 31.01 -10.51
CA ALA A 129 -2.22 31.76 -10.04
C ALA A 129 -1.05 31.68 -11.05
N GLY A 130 -0.60 32.86 -11.53
CA GLY A 130 0.49 32.98 -12.50
C GLY A 130 0.19 32.47 -13.91
N LYS A 131 -1.08 32.15 -14.25
CA LYS A 131 -1.46 31.57 -15.56
C LYS A 131 -2.67 32.22 -16.24
N GLY A 132 -3.43 33.08 -15.55
CA GLY A 132 -4.63 33.72 -16.11
C GLY A 132 -5.89 32.96 -15.73
N ILE A 133 -6.70 32.47 -16.67
CA ILE A 133 -7.99 31.78 -16.39
C ILE A 133 -7.97 30.27 -16.68
N PHE A 134 -6.90 29.76 -17.29
CA PHE A 134 -6.72 28.33 -17.56
C PHE A 134 -5.24 27.94 -17.61
N LYS A 135 -4.98 26.64 -17.55
CA LYS A 135 -3.67 26.04 -17.86
C LYS A 135 -3.79 25.23 -19.16
N ARG A 136 -2.91 25.50 -20.14
CA ARG A 136 -2.74 24.57 -21.28
C ARG A 136 -1.98 23.34 -20.83
N THR A 137 -2.40 22.17 -21.29
CA THR A 137 -1.78 20.89 -20.89
C THR A 137 -0.34 20.77 -21.40
N GLY A 138 -0.07 21.20 -22.64
CA GLY A 138 1.22 21.07 -23.31
C GLY A 138 1.59 19.63 -23.68
N THR A 139 0.67 18.67 -23.58
CA THR A 139 0.91 17.26 -23.89
C THR A 139 -0.26 16.61 -24.62
N THR A 140 0.05 15.58 -25.39
CA THR A 140 -0.90 14.76 -26.14
C THR A 140 -1.22 13.50 -25.35
N GLY A 141 -2.51 13.25 -25.09
CA GLY A 141 -3.05 12.04 -24.50
C GLY A 141 -3.26 10.91 -25.53
N GLN A 142 -3.87 9.82 -25.07
CA GLN A 142 -4.17 8.63 -25.88
C GLN A 142 -5.54 8.71 -26.59
N SER A 143 -6.37 9.68 -26.22
CA SER A 143 -7.73 9.88 -26.71
C SER A 143 -8.07 11.37 -26.77
N ASP A 144 -9.33 11.72 -27.04
CA ASP A 144 -9.80 13.09 -27.25
C ASP A 144 -11.00 13.47 -26.35
N LEU A 145 -11.37 14.75 -26.42
CA LEU A 145 -12.47 15.29 -25.60
C LEU A 145 -13.84 14.79 -26.04
N ASP A 146 -14.02 14.42 -27.31
CA ASP A 146 -15.28 13.89 -27.82
C ASP A 146 -15.54 12.50 -27.24
N GLU A 147 -14.50 11.66 -27.15
CA GLU A 147 -14.56 10.37 -26.48
C GLU A 147 -14.81 10.54 -24.98
N LEU A 148 -14.11 11.45 -24.31
CA LEU A 148 -14.36 11.73 -22.90
C LEU A 148 -15.82 12.13 -22.66
N GLN A 149 -16.37 13.01 -23.50
CA GLN A 149 -17.76 13.43 -23.39
C GLN A 149 -18.72 12.26 -23.58
N ARG A 150 -18.51 11.41 -24.60
CA ARG A 150 -19.31 10.18 -24.81
C ARG A 150 -19.26 9.25 -23.59
N LEU A 151 -18.08 9.03 -23.02
CA LEU A 151 -17.91 8.18 -21.84
C LEU A 151 -18.68 8.74 -20.64
N LEU A 152 -18.54 10.04 -20.35
CA LEU A 152 -19.27 10.71 -19.27
C LEU A 152 -20.79 10.63 -19.47
N GLU A 153 -21.28 10.83 -20.70
CA GLU A 153 -22.70 10.70 -21.06
C GLU A 153 -23.20 9.26 -20.93
N SER A 154 -22.34 8.26 -21.15
CA SER A 154 -22.64 6.84 -20.94
C SER A 154 -22.55 6.38 -19.47
N GLY A 155 -22.26 7.30 -18.54
CA GLY A 155 -22.25 7.01 -17.11
C GLY A 155 -20.89 6.69 -16.51
N TYR A 156 -19.79 6.96 -17.23
CA TYR A 156 -18.46 6.95 -16.62
C TYR A 156 -18.28 8.16 -15.69
N VAL A 157 -17.52 7.96 -14.63
CA VAL A 157 -17.20 8.97 -13.61
C VAL A 157 -15.72 8.90 -13.26
N PHE A 158 -15.16 10.00 -12.76
CA PHE A 158 -13.82 10.00 -12.20
C PHE A 158 -13.86 9.60 -10.72
N ASN A 159 -13.06 8.61 -10.35
CA ASN A 159 -12.93 8.14 -8.98
C ASN A 159 -12.15 9.13 -8.07
N ASP A 160 -11.91 8.74 -6.83
CA ASP A 160 -11.22 9.58 -5.84
C ASP A 160 -9.71 9.74 -6.10
N TYR A 161 -9.12 8.88 -6.94
CA TYR A 161 -7.76 9.04 -7.46
C TYR A 161 -7.69 9.85 -8.76
N GLY A 162 -8.85 10.11 -9.38
CA GLY A 162 -8.99 10.86 -10.63
C GLY A 162 -8.81 10.01 -11.88
N ASP A 163 -9.01 8.69 -11.80
CA ASP A 163 -9.12 7.78 -12.95
C ASP A 163 -10.57 7.67 -13.41
N LEU A 164 -10.77 7.47 -14.71
CA LEU A 164 -12.09 7.30 -15.29
C LEU A 164 -12.52 5.83 -15.18
N GLN A 165 -13.72 5.58 -14.65
CA GLN A 165 -14.33 4.26 -14.56
C GLN A 165 -15.83 4.32 -14.85
N LEU A 166 -16.43 3.20 -15.24
CA LEU A 166 -17.90 3.11 -15.29
C LEU A 166 -18.43 3.28 -13.86
N SER A 167 -19.49 4.07 -13.69
CA SER A 167 -20.07 4.26 -12.36
C SER A 167 -20.37 2.92 -11.72
N LYS A 168 -19.98 2.73 -10.45
CA LYS A 168 -20.31 1.51 -9.70
C LYS A 168 -21.81 1.29 -9.52
N LYS A 169 -22.64 2.29 -9.80
CA LYS A 169 -24.11 2.14 -9.87
C LYS A 169 -24.60 1.46 -11.14
N LEU A 170 -23.82 1.52 -12.22
CA LEU A 170 -24.13 1.02 -13.56
C LEU A 170 -23.29 -0.21 -13.95
N ASP A 171 -22.16 -0.41 -13.29
CA ASP A 171 -21.25 -1.53 -13.53
C ASP A 171 -21.75 -2.83 -12.90
N HIS A 172 -22.85 -3.38 -13.44
CA HIS A 172 -23.48 -4.60 -12.92
C HIS A 172 -22.57 -5.83 -12.98
N ALA A 173 -21.64 -5.88 -13.94
CA ALA A 173 -20.67 -6.96 -14.03
C ALA A 173 -19.72 -6.93 -12.82
N TRP A 174 -19.14 -5.76 -12.52
CA TRP A 174 -18.33 -5.59 -11.32
C TRP A 174 -19.13 -5.84 -10.04
N GLN A 175 -20.38 -5.35 -9.94
CA GLN A 175 -21.23 -5.57 -8.76
C GLN A 175 -21.45 -7.07 -8.49
N ALA A 176 -21.75 -7.85 -9.53
CA ALA A 176 -21.93 -9.29 -9.39
C ALA A 176 -20.64 -10.00 -8.95
N GLN A 177 -19.51 -9.64 -9.55
CA GLN A 177 -18.20 -10.21 -9.23
C GLN A 177 -17.76 -9.89 -7.80
N VAL A 178 -17.88 -8.63 -7.37
CA VAL A 178 -17.45 -8.22 -6.02
C VAL A 178 -18.33 -8.82 -4.93
N ILE A 179 -19.63 -8.97 -5.20
CA ILE A 179 -20.56 -9.63 -4.28
C ILE A 179 -20.31 -11.14 -4.19
N ASP A 180 -19.96 -11.79 -5.30
CA ASP A 180 -19.52 -13.19 -5.27
C ASP A 180 -18.23 -13.35 -4.45
N MET A 181 -17.24 -12.49 -4.68
CA MET A 181 -16.00 -12.47 -3.92
C MET A 181 -16.26 -12.24 -2.42
N TYR A 182 -17.16 -11.31 -2.07
CA TYR A 182 -17.56 -11.06 -0.68
C TYR A 182 -18.13 -12.32 -0.02
N ARG A 183 -18.94 -13.11 -0.74
CA ARG A 183 -19.45 -14.39 -0.22
C ARG A 183 -18.35 -15.42 -0.04
N ARG A 184 -17.48 -15.62 -1.03
CA ARG A 184 -16.37 -16.59 -0.94
C ARG A 184 -15.41 -16.24 0.21
N VAL A 185 -15.05 -14.97 0.37
CA VAL A 185 -14.25 -14.49 1.52
C VAL A 185 -15.01 -14.75 2.82
N GLY A 186 -16.30 -14.40 2.88
CA GLY A 186 -17.14 -14.63 4.05
C GLY A 186 -17.28 -16.10 4.44
N ASP A 187 -17.35 -17.02 3.47
CA ASP A 187 -17.39 -18.46 3.71
C ASP A 187 -16.09 -18.95 4.35
N VAL A 188 -14.93 -18.53 3.85
CA VAL A 188 -13.63 -18.88 4.44
C VAL A 188 -13.51 -18.35 5.86
N VAL A 189 -13.86 -17.09 6.10
CA VAL A 189 -13.78 -16.45 7.42
C VAL A 189 -14.74 -17.12 8.41
N ARG A 190 -15.97 -17.44 8.00
CA ARG A 190 -16.94 -18.13 8.84
C ARG A 190 -16.51 -19.55 9.15
N ASP A 191 -16.13 -20.33 8.14
CA ASP A 191 -15.93 -21.77 8.28
C ASP A 191 -14.62 -22.08 9.01
N LYS A 192 -13.58 -21.25 8.84
CA LYS A 192 -12.27 -21.45 9.51
C LYS A 192 -12.11 -20.66 10.81
N HIS A 193 -12.76 -19.52 10.98
CA HIS A 193 -12.55 -18.60 12.12
C HIS A 193 -13.82 -18.30 12.93
N GLY A 194 -14.99 -18.76 12.46
CA GLY A 194 -16.26 -18.60 13.16
C GLY A 194 -16.73 -17.15 13.23
N HIS A 195 -16.34 -16.31 12.26
CA HIS A 195 -16.74 -14.90 12.18
C HIS A 195 -17.61 -14.63 10.96
N GLU A 196 -18.65 -13.82 11.13
CA GLU A 196 -19.43 -13.29 10.00
C GLU A 196 -18.86 -11.94 9.57
N ILE A 197 -18.65 -11.77 8.26
CA ILE A 197 -18.23 -10.48 7.70
C ILE A 197 -19.44 -9.66 7.26
N PHE A 198 -19.39 -8.35 7.47
CA PHE A 198 -20.43 -7.39 7.11
C PHE A 198 -19.83 -6.15 6.46
N VAL A 199 -20.61 -5.40 5.69
CA VAL A 199 -20.10 -4.20 5.01
C VAL A 199 -19.85 -3.08 6.01
N VAL A 200 -18.76 -2.34 5.81
CA VAL A 200 -18.33 -1.21 6.65
C VAL A 200 -17.92 -0.03 5.76
N TYR A 201 -17.50 1.10 6.36
CA TYR A 201 -16.93 2.26 5.65
C TYR A 201 -17.70 2.68 4.38
N GLY A 202 -17.06 2.81 3.22
CA GLY A 202 -17.65 3.36 2.00
C GLY A 202 -18.83 2.53 1.53
N THR A 203 -18.71 1.20 1.63
CA THR A 203 -19.75 0.27 1.25
C THR A 203 -20.98 0.35 2.16
N LEU A 204 -20.79 0.43 3.48
CA LEU A 204 -21.90 0.65 4.42
C LEU A 204 -22.54 2.03 4.23
N LEU A 205 -21.75 3.08 3.98
CA LEU A 205 -22.27 4.42 3.70
C LEU A 205 -23.13 4.42 2.43
N GLY A 206 -22.68 3.75 1.37
CA GLY A 206 -23.47 3.56 0.15
C GLY A 206 -24.78 2.82 0.43
N GLN A 207 -24.70 1.71 1.17
CA GLN A 207 -25.86 0.91 1.56
C GLN A 207 -26.90 1.76 2.31
N VAL A 208 -26.49 2.50 3.32
CA VAL A 208 -27.40 3.25 4.20
C VAL A 208 -27.91 4.54 3.54
N ARG A 209 -27.01 5.33 2.93
CA ARG A 209 -27.36 6.66 2.38
C ARG A 209 -27.99 6.58 1.00
N GLU A 210 -27.45 5.72 0.14
CA GLU A 210 -27.78 5.69 -1.29
C GLU A 210 -28.56 4.44 -1.69
N ARG A 211 -28.76 3.50 -0.76
CA ARG A 211 -29.42 2.19 -0.99
C ARG A 211 -28.74 1.37 -2.09
N GLY A 212 -27.42 1.54 -2.26
CA GLY A 212 -26.64 0.94 -3.33
C GLY A 212 -25.17 1.35 -3.27
N PHE A 213 -24.44 1.14 -4.36
CA PHE A 213 -23.02 1.49 -4.43
C PHE A 213 -22.80 2.99 -4.57
N ILE A 214 -21.71 3.50 -3.99
CA ILE A 214 -21.25 4.87 -4.25
C ILE A 214 -20.64 4.90 -5.65
N ALA A 215 -21.10 5.83 -6.48
CA ALA A 215 -20.84 5.82 -7.93
C ALA A 215 -19.34 5.82 -8.31
N HIS A 216 -18.52 6.48 -7.51
CA HIS A 216 -17.11 6.75 -7.77
C HIS A 216 -16.17 5.98 -6.82
N ASP A 217 -16.71 5.06 -6.02
CA ASP A 217 -15.93 4.25 -5.09
C ASP A 217 -15.03 3.27 -5.85
N ASP A 218 -13.90 2.92 -5.23
CA ASP A 218 -12.86 2.09 -5.87
C ASP A 218 -12.72 0.69 -5.24
N ASP A 219 -13.31 0.48 -4.07
CA ASP A 219 -13.21 -0.75 -3.30
C ASP A 219 -14.56 -1.18 -2.70
N PHE A 220 -14.52 -2.33 -2.04
CA PHE A 220 -15.62 -2.89 -1.30
C PHE A 220 -15.13 -3.21 0.11
N ASP A 221 -15.68 -2.50 1.08
CA ASP A 221 -15.24 -2.51 2.47
C ASP A 221 -16.08 -3.50 3.30
N ALA A 222 -15.41 -4.47 3.89
CA ALA A 222 -15.99 -5.45 4.80
C ALA A 222 -15.24 -5.51 6.14
N ALA A 223 -15.92 -5.91 7.19
CA ALA A 223 -15.33 -6.10 8.50
C ALA A 223 -15.92 -7.31 9.21
N TYR A 224 -15.20 -7.80 10.22
CA TYR A 224 -15.75 -8.62 11.28
C TYR A 224 -15.44 -7.98 12.63
N VAL A 225 -16.15 -8.40 13.68
CA VAL A 225 -15.85 -8.02 15.06
C VAL A 225 -15.13 -9.19 15.73
N SER A 226 -13.84 -9.01 16.01
CA SER A 226 -13.03 -9.95 16.78
C SER A 226 -13.60 -10.19 18.17
N ARG A 227 -13.43 -11.41 18.68
CA ARG A 227 -13.75 -11.75 20.08
C ARG A 227 -12.67 -11.27 21.06
N ALA A 228 -11.51 -10.84 20.56
CA ALA A 228 -10.43 -10.32 21.39
C ALA A 228 -10.78 -8.95 21.96
N THR A 229 -10.25 -8.66 23.15
CA THR A 229 -10.42 -7.36 23.83
C THR A 229 -9.18 -6.48 23.78
N SER A 230 -8.14 -6.92 23.06
CA SER A 230 -6.91 -6.18 22.84
C SER A 230 -6.57 -6.13 21.35
N GLY A 231 -6.02 -5.00 20.91
CA GLY A 231 -5.68 -4.83 19.50
C GLY A 231 -4.63 -5.80 18.98
N SER A 232 -3.65 -6.19 19.80
CA SER A 232 -2.61 -7.14 19.39
C SER A 232 -3.17 -8.54 19.11
N ALA A 233 -4.14 -9.00 19.92
CA ALA A 233 -4.82 -10.26 19.70
C ALA A 233 -5.75 -10.21 18.47
N ALA A 234 -6.49 -9.10 18.29
CA ALA A 234 -7.30 -8.91 17.08
C ALA A 234 -6.44 -8.86 15.80
N ALA A 235 -5.25 -8.25 15.86
CA ALA A 235 -4.31 -8.21 14.74
C ALA A 235 -3.72 -9.60 14.42
N ALA A 236 -3.47 -10.42 15.45
CA ALA A 236 -3.06 -11.81 15.26
C ALA A 236 -4.19 -12.65 14.62
N GLU A 237 -5.44 -12.44 15.01
CA GLU A 237 -6.60 -13.08 14.38
C GLU A 237 -6.74 -12.66 12.90
N LEU A 238 -6.51 -11.39 12.55
CA LEU A 238 -6.49 -10.94 11.16
C LEU A 238 -5.39 -11.63 10.34
N ARG A 239 -4.21 -11.89 10.93
CA ARG A 239 -3.16 -12.67 10.27
C ARG A 239 -3.63 -14.09 9.98
N ASP A 240 -4.22 -14.77 10.95
CA ASP A 240 -4.67 -16.16 10.80
C ASP A 240 -5.76 -16.28 9.73
N ILE A 241 -6.66 -15.29 9.66
CA ILE A 241 -7.61 -15.12 8.55
C ILE A 241 -6.88 -14.92 7.23
N GLY A 242 -5.89 -14.04 7.17
CA GLY A 242 -5.08 -13.80 5.97
C GLY A 242 -4.43 -15.07 5.43
N LEU A 243 -3.80 -15.87 6.31
CA LEU A 243 -3.22 -17.17 5.94
C LEU A 243 -4.28 -18.14 5.40
N SER A 244 -5.45 -18.19 6.04
CA SER A 244 -6.55 -19.04 5.62
C SER A 244 -7.15 -18.67 4.26
N LEU A 245 -7.11 -17.38 3.91
CA LEU A 245 -7.54 -16.86 2.61
C LEU A 245 -6.50 -17.16 1.53
N VAL A 246 -5.21 -17.05 1.84
CA VAL A 246 -4.13 -17.51 0.94
C VAL A 246 -4.31 -19.01 0.65
N ASP A 247 -4.54 -19.84 1.67
CA ASP A 247 -4.81 -21.28 1.49
C ASP A 247 -6.07 -21.57 0.67
N ALA A 248 -7.02 -20.62 0.62
CA ALA A 248 -8.23 -20.72 -0.19
C ALA A 248 -8.02 -20.20 -1.63
N GLY A 249 -6.81 -19.78 -1.98
CA GLY A 249 -6.44 -19.36 -3.33
C GLY A 249 -6.66 -17.87 -3.62
N PHE A 250 -6.80 -17.01 -2.61
CA PHE A 250 -6.85 -15.57 -2.82
C PHE A 250 -5.45 -14.93 -2.88
N ASP A 251 -5.33 -13.80 -3.57
CA ASP A 251 -4.16 -12.92 -3.46
C ASP A 251 -4.39 -11.91 -2.31
N VAL A 252 -3.59 -12.02 -1.25
CA VAL A 252 -3.78 -11.25 0.00
C VAL A 252 -2.61 -10.32 0.25
N ASP A 253 -2.86 -9.01 0.20
CA ASP A 253 -1.90 -7.96 0.54
C ASP A 253 -2.17 -7.42 1.96
N PRO A 254 -1.34 -7.79 2.96
CA PRO A 254 -1.57 -7.40 4.35
C PRO A 254 -1.18 -5.95 4.61
N ARG A 255 -2.18 -5.08 4.83
CA ARG A 255 -1.98 -3.69 5.23
C ARG A 255 -1.90 -3.55 6.74
N ARG A 256 -1.49 -2.36 7.17
CA ARG A 256 -1.37 -2.01 8.60
C ARG A 256 -2.71 -2.06 9.36
N THR A 257 -3.83 -1.90 8.66
CA THR A 257 -5.17 -1.77 9.26
C THR A 257 -6.23 -2.69 8.66
N ALA A 258 -5.89 -3.47 7.63
CA ALA A 258 -6.80 -4.31 6.88
C ALA A 258 -6.03 -5.35 6.05
N LEU A 259 -6.73 -6.34 5.53
CA LEU A 259 -6.25 -7.14 4.40
C LEU A 259 -6.86 -6.58 3.11
N HIS A 260 -6.03 -6.31 2.10
CA HIS A 260 -6.52 -6.09 0.75
C HIS A 260 -6.54 -7.46 0.06
N ILE A 261 -7.74 -7.97 -0.20
CA ILE A 261 -7.95 -9.30 -0.78
C ILE A 261 -8.30 -9.08 -2.25
N HIS A 262 -7.56 -9.72 -3.14
CA HIS A 262 -7.75 -9.69 -4.58
C HIS A 262 -8.17 -11.07 -5.08
N ASP A 263 -8.97 -11.09 -6.14
CA ASP A 263 -9.19 -12.33 -6.88
C ASP A 263 -7.94 -12.65 -7.71
N SER A 264 -7.45 -13.88 -7.64
CA SER A 264 -6.23 -14.28 -8.35
C SER A 264 -6.41 -14.28 -9.87
N ASP A 265 -7.64 -14.39 -10.38
CA ASP A 265 -7.94 -14.33 -11.81
C ASP A 265 -8.20 -12.89 -12.31
N ASP A 266 -8.67 -11.98 -11.44
CA ASP A 266 -8.76 -10.54 -11.73
C ASP A 266 -8.21 -9.68 -10.59
N PRO A 267 -6.92 -9.30 -10.64
CA PRO A 267 -6.28 -8.47 -9.61
C PRO A 267 -6.90 -7.09 -9.41
N ARG A 268 -7.79 -6.64 -10.29
CA ARG A 268 -8.51 -5.36 -10.13
C ARG A 268 -9.72 -5.48 -9.22
N LEU A 269 -10.26 -6.70 -9.05
CA LEU A 269 -11.32 -6.97 -8.11
C LEU A 269 -10.73 -7.05 -6.71
N ARG A 270 -11.24 -6.23 -5.79
CA ARG A 270 -10.68 -6.09 -4.44
C ARG A 270 -11.76 -5.94 -3.39
N ILE A 271 -11.55 -6.60 -2.25
CA ILE A 271 -12.28 -6.36 -0.99
C ILE A 271 -11.27 -6.02 0.09
N ASP A 272 -11.57 -4.99 0.89
CA ASP A 272 -10.80 -4.66 2.08
C ASP A 272 -11.48 -5.26 3.30
N LEU A 273 -10.76 -6.11 4.05
CA LEU A 273 -11.26 -6.74 5.27
C LEU A 273 -10.61 -6.13 6.51
N PHE A 274 -11.42 -5.47 7.33
CA PHE A 274 -11.01 -4.83 8.58
C PHE A 274 -11.33 -5.69 9.80
N HIS A 275 -10.44 -5.69 10.80
CA HIS A 275 -10.63 -6.33 12.11
C HIS A 275 -11.04 -5.28 13.15
N LEU A 276 -12.33 -5.24 13.47
CA LEU A 276 -12.84 -4.41 14.54
C LEU A 276 -12.84 -5.21 15.84
N PHE A 277 -12.76 -4.55 16.99
CA PHE A 277 -12.82 -5.23 18.29
C PHE A 277 -13.38 -4.30 19.36
N PHE A 278 -13.92 -4.85 20.44
CA PHE A 278 -14.30 -4.07 21.62
C PHE A 278 -13.19 -4.14 22.66
N ASP A 279 -12.70 -3.00 23.14
CA ASP A 279 -11.68 -2.98 24.19
C ASP A 279 -12.23 -3.50 25.55
N GLU A 280 -11.36 -3.63 26.56
CA GLU A 280 -11.77 -4.06 27.91
C GLU A 280 -12.84 -3.17 28.55
N ALA A 281 -12.97 -1.92 28.11
CA ALA A 281 -14.00 -1.00 28.56
C ALA A 281 -15.28 -1.08 27.71
N GLY A 282 -15.36 -2.06 26.80
CA GLY A 282 -16.51 -2.30 25.94
C GLY A 282 -16.67 -1.28 24.83
N ARG A 283 -15.63 -0.52 24.44
CA ARG A 283 -15.72 0.46 23.34
C ARG A 283 -15.18 -0.10 22.05
N LEU A 284 -15.90 0.14 20.96
CA LEU A 284 -15.48 -0.27 19.61
C LEU A 284 -14.19 0.44 19.22
N GLN A 285 -13.20 -0.36 18.85
CA GLN A 285 -11.94 0.05 18.29
C GLN A 285 -11.90 -0.27 16.81
N MET A 286 -11.48 0.72 16.02
CA MET A 286 -11.33 0.61 14.57
C MET A 286 -9.89 0.98 14.20
N PRO A 287 -9.04 0.02 13.81
CA PRO A 287 -7.64 0.30 13.47
C PRO A 287 -7.49 1.35 12.35
N PHE A 288 -8.30 1.25 11.30
CA PHE A 288 -8.32 2.26 10.23
C PHE A 288 -8.83 3.62 10.70
N GLY A 289 -9.74 3.62 11.69
CA GLY A 289 -10.20 4.80 12.41
C GLY A 289 -11.62 5.21 12.10
N ARG A 290 -12.00 6.34 12.70
CA ARG A 290 -13.32 6.97 12.57
C ARG A 290 -13.19 8.49 12.57
N ALA A 291 -14.21 9.17 12.05
CA ALA A 291 -14.39 10.62 12.08
C ALA A 291 -15.49 11.07 13.06
N GLY A 292 -16.44 10.19 13.40
CA GLY A 292 -17.46 10.48 14.40
C GLY A 292 -16.89 10.62 15.80
N ARG A 293 -17.66 11.22 16.70
CA ARG A 293 -17.30 11.42 18.12
C ARG A 293 -18.13 10.57 19.08
N THR A 294 -19.22 9.98 18.59
CA THR A 294 -20.12 9.09 19.35
C THR A 294 -19.42 7.79 19.67
N ASP A 295 -19.30 7.34 20.91
CA ASP A 295 -18.73 6.02 21.21
C ASP A 295 -19.76 4.91 20.95
N LEU A 296 -19.34 3.86 20.24
CA LEU A 296 -20.12 2.63 20.09
C LEU A 296 -19.66 1.64 21.16
N THR A 297 -20.59 1.18 22.00
CA THR A 297 -20.30 0.20 23.04
C THR A 297 -20.73 -1.21 22.66
N VAL A 298 -20.19 -2.21 23.36
CA VAL A 298 -20.53 -3.62 23.14
C VAL A 298 -22.02 -3.89 23.39
N GLU A 299 -22.67 -3.16 24.29
CA GLU A 299 -24.11 -3.28 24.54
C GLU A 299 -24.94 -2.76 23.35
N ALA A 300 -24.42 -1.79 22.60
CA ALA A 300 -25.03 -1.30 21.36
C ALA A 300 -24.81 -2.26 20.18
N TRP A 301 -23.88 -3.22 20.29
CA TRP A 301 -23.66 -4.24 19.29
C TRP A 301 -24.71 -5.35 19.38
N GLN A 302 -25.63 -5.36 18.41
CA GLN A 302 -26.73 -6.33 18.36
C GLN A 302 -26.52 -7.42 17.28
N GLY A 303 -25.30 -7.51 16.76
CA GLY A 303 -24.93 -8.36 15.63
C GLY A 303 -25.27 -7.73 14.28
N THR A 304 -25.36 -8.59 13.26
CA THR A 304 -25.61 -8.21 11.88
C THR A 304 -27.02 -8.60 11.44
N GLU A 305 -27.47 -8.03 10.31
CA GLU A 305 -28.69 -8.44 9.62
C GLU A 305 -28.51 -8.34 8.09
N LEU A 306 -29.29 -9.10 7.33
CA LEU A 306 -29.29 -9.02 5.88
C LEU A 306 -29.98 -7.73 5.42
N ALA A 307 -29.34 -7.01 4.51
CA ALA A 307 -29.90 -5.84 3.87
C ALA A 307 -29.58 -5.78 2.38
N ALA A 308 -30.41 -5.06 1.63
CA ALA A 308 -30.19 -4.81 0.22
C ALA A 308 -29.05 -3.80 0.00
N LEU A 309 -28.18 -4.11 -0.95
CA LEU A 309 -27.21 -3.20 -1.56
C LEU A 309 -27.47 -3.20 -3.08
N GLY A 310 -28.29 -2.26 -3.55
CA GLY A 310 -28.86 -2.34 -4.89
C GLY A 310 -29.74 -3.59 -5.02
N GLU A 311 -29.44 -4.44 -5.99
CA GLU A 311 -30.14 -5.71 -6.23
C GLU A 311 -29.53 -6.89 -5.45
N HIS A 312 -28.40 -6.66 -4.76
CA HIS A 312 -27.68 -7.69 -4.03
C HIS A 312 -28.03 -7.69 -2.54
N GLN A 313 -27.62 -8.74 -1.83
CA GLN A 313 -27.78 -8.89 -0.39
C GLN A 313 -26.41 -8.94 0.28
N VAL A 314 -26.26 -8.17 1.36
CA VAL A 314 -25.05 -8.11 2.20
C VAL A 314 -25.45 -8.10 3.67
N LEU A 315 -24.53 -8.49 4.56
CA LEU A 315 -24.72 -8.27 5.98
C LEU A 315 -24.35 -6.83 6.33
N VAL A 316 -25.18 -6.18 7.14
CA VAL A 316 -24.93 -4.85 7.72
C VAL A 316 -24.98 -4.96 9.25
N PRO A 317 -24.30 -4.08 10.00
CA PRO A 317 -24.48 -4.00 11.44
C PRO A 317 -25.92 -3.57 11.76
N LYS A 318 -26.55 -4.20 12.76
CA LYS A 318 -27.86 -3.72 13.25
C LYS A 318 -27.72 -2.28 13.75
N ASN A 319 -28.75 -1.47 13.48
CA ASN A 319 -28.70 -0.01 13.66
C ASN A 319 -27.61 0.65 12.79
N ALA A 320 -27.54 0.27 11.51
CA ALA A 320 -26.54 0.72 10.55
C ALA A 320 -26.33 2.25 10.51
N GLU A 321 -27.37 3.05 10.71
CA GLU A 321 -27.26 4.51 10.77
C GLU A 321 -26.36 5.00 11.93
N LEU A 322 -26.43 4.35 13.09
CA LEU A 322 -25.58 4.65 14.24
C LEU A 322 -24.11 4.32 13.92
N TRP A 323 -23.88 3.25 13.16
CA TRP A 323 -22.54 2.87 12.70
C TRP A 323 -21.98 3.87 11.70
N VAL A 324 -22.78 4.29 10.71
CA VAL A 324 -22.35 5.30 9.75
C VAL A 324 -22.08 6.64 10.45
N GLU A 325 -22.88 7.02 11.44
CA GLU A 325 -22.61 8.21 12.26
C GLU A 325 -21.33 8.07 13.10
N HIS A 326 -21.09 6.91 13.70
CA HIS A 326 -19.84 6.64 14.42
C HIS A 326 -18.61 6.76 13.50
N ILE A 327 -18.72 6.24 12.27
CA ILE A 327 -17.63 6.22 11.29
C ILE A 327 -17.40 7.60 10.67
N TYR A 328 -18.44 8.32 10.25
CA TYR A 328 -18.34 9.55 9.44
C TYR A 328 -18.77 10.84 10.17
N GLY A 329 -19.35 10.73 11.37
CA GLY A 329 -19.90 11.85 12.15
C GLY A 329 -21.33 12.23 11.77
N GLU A 330 -21.96 13.10 12.57
CA GLU A 330 -23.38 13.50 12.48
C GLU A 330 -23.81 14.01 11.08
N GLY A 331 -22.88 14.56 10.30
CA GLY A 331 -23.13 15.09 8.96
C GLY A 331 -23.17 14.04 7.84
N TRP A 332 -23.07 12.75 8.13
CA TRP A 332 -22.88 11.68 7.14
C TRP A 332 -24.00 11.57 6.09
N ARG A 333 -25.23 11.98 6.45
CA ARG A 333 -26.41 11.92 5.57
C ARG A 333 -26.27 12.79 4.33
N GLN A 334 -25.54 13.88 4.45
CA GLN A 334 -25.19 14.70 3.32
C GLN A 334 -23.87 14.19 2.75
N PRO A 335 -23.77 13.92 1.44
CA PRO A 335 -22.50 13.66 0.81
C PRO A 335 -21.50 14.76 1.19
N GLN A 336 -20.29 14.36 1.56
CA GLN A 336 -19.18 15.26 1.85
C GLN A 336 -18.10 15.09 0.79
N PRO A 337 -18.24 15.67 -0.41
CA PRO A 337 -17.22 15.46 -1.45
C PRO A 337 -15.91 16.13 -1.06
N GLY A 338 -14.80 15.43 -1.32
CA GLY A 338 -13.49 15.82 -0.79
C GLY A 338 -13.23 15.31 0.62
N PHE A 339 -14.10 14.46 1.17
CA PHE A 339 -13.81 13.71 2.40
C PHE A 339 -12.41 13.07 2.30
N ASN A 340 -11.65 13.17 3.38
CA ASN A 340 -10.29 12.66 3.43
C ASN A 340 -10.00 12.19 4.85
N TRP A 341 -9.65 10.92 4.98
CA TRP A 341 -9.41 10.29 6.26
C TRP A 341 -8.32 10.97 7.08
N ASP A 342 -7.19 11.39 6.49
CA ASP A 342 -6.10 12.02 7.25
C ASP A 342 -6.53 13.31 7.98
N ARG A 343 -7.58 13.98 7.49
CA ARG A 343 -8.14 15.20 8.10
C ARG A 343 -9.36 14.95 8.97
N ALA A 344 -10.26 14.08 8.50
CA ALA A 344 -11.53 13.83 9.16
C ALA A 344 -11.39 12.92 10.38
N ARG A 345 -10.33 12.12 10.43
CA ARG A 345 -10.15 11.09 11.46
C ARG A 345 -9.95 11.72 12.84
N THR A 346 -10.85 11.38 13.75
CA THR A 346 -10.87 11.84 15.14
C THR A 346 -10.24 10.81 16.10
N ALA A 347 -10.27 9.52 15.76
CA ALA A 347 -9.72 8.45 16.57
C ALA A 347 -9.29 7.21 15.75
N GLN A 348 -8.36 6.43 16.30
CA GLN A 348 -7.88 5.14 15.80
C GLN A 348 -7.62 4.16 16.93
N GLY A 349 -7.98 2.89 16.73
CA GLY A 349 -7.52 1.77 17.55
C GLY A 349 -6.10 1.38 17.19
N THR A 350 -5.12 2.22 17.51
CA THR A 350 -3.72 2.04 17.06
C THR A 350 -3.03 0.82 17.67
N ASP A 351 -3.51 0.34 18.81
CA ASP A 351 -3.11 -0.93 19.42
C ASP A 351 -3.50 -2.14 18.57
N GLY A 352 -4.48 -1.98 17.68
CA GLY A 352 -4.89 -2.96 16.68
C GLY A 352 -4.09 -2.92 15.39
N PHE A 353 -3.03 -2.12 15.26
CA PHE A 353 -2.23 -2.14 14.03
C PHE A 353 -1.53 -3.49 13.82
N VAL A 354 -1.62 -3.99 12.60
CA VAL A 354 -0.91 -5.21 12.19
C VAL A 354 0.57 -4.88 12.08
N LEU A 355 1.35 -5.36 13.05
CA LEU A 355 2.80 -5.15 13.13
C LEU A 355 3.49 -5.74 11.89
N GLU A 356 4.66 -5.20 11.52
CA GLU A 356 5.41 -5.67 10.36
C GLU A 356 5.65 -7.18 10.39
N GLN A 357 6.10 -7.71 11.54
CA GLN A 357 6.35 -9.15 11.72
C GLN A 357 5.10 -10.02 11.46
N VAL A 358 3.92 -9.51 11.78
CA VAL A 358 2.64 -10.21 11.56
C VAL A 358 2.23 -10.13 10.09
N ARG A 359 2.49 -8.99 9.43
CA ARG A 359 2.24 -8.83 7.99
C ARG A 359 3.15 -9.70 7.14
N GLN A 360 4.40 -9.91 7.56
CA GLN A 360 5.36 -10.76 6.85
C GLN A 360 4.87 -12.21 6.72
N ASP A 361 4.10 -12.74 7.67
CA ASP A 361 3.56 -14.11 7.63
C ASP A 361 2.63 -14.32 6.45
N VAL A 362 1.65 -13.41 6.31
CA VAL A 362 0.68 -13.43 5.21
C VAL A 362 1.39 -13.10 3.91
N TYR A 363 2.31 -12.13 3.93
CA TYR A 363 3.06 -11.72 2.73
C TYR A 363 3.85 -12.88 2.11
N TRP A 364 4.69 -13.58 2.89
CA TRP A 364 5.51 -14.67 2.36
C TRP A 364 4.68 -15.87 1.95
N SER A 365 3.63 -16.19 2.71
CA SER A 365 2.69 -17.25 2.33
C SER A 365 1.98 -16.94 1.02
N ASN A 366 1.52 -15.70 0.85
CA ASN A 366 0.94 -15.24 -0.41
C ASN A 366 1.96 -15.25 -1.56
N PHE A 367 3.20 -14.82 -1.30
CA PHE A 367 4.26 -14.85 -2.30
C PHE A 367 4.49 -16.26 -2.83
N TYR A 368 4.66 -17.25 -1.95
CA TYR A 368 4.88 -18.64 -2.35
C TYR A 368 3.64 -19.30 -2.96
N ALA A 369 2.42 -18.88 -2.61
CA ALA A 369 1.20 -19.36 -3.25
C ALA A 369 1.12 -18.98 -4.74
N HIS A 370 1.71 -17.84 -5.12
CA HIS A 370 1.58 -17.28 -6.48
C HIS A 370 2.88 -17.28 -7.29
N HIS A 371 3.98 -17.78 -6.73
CA HIS A 371 5.29 -17.82 -7.39
C HIS A 371 5.96 -19.18 -7.19
N GLU A 372 6.34 -19.81 -8.31
CA GLU A 372 7.17 -21.01 -8.32
C GLU A 372 8.53 -20.68 -8.93
N THR A 373 9.60 -21.22 -8.35
CA THR A 373 10.94 -21.14 -8.92
C THR A 373 11.55 -22.53 -9.13
N ALA A 374 12.16 -22.75 -10.29
CA ALA A 374 12.73 -24.04 -10.68
C ALA A 374 14.27 -24.03 -10.66
N GLY A 375 14.86 -25.17 -10.28
CA GLY A 375 16.30 -25.43 -10.27
C GLY A 375 17.06 -24.73 -9.14
N GLY A 376 18.32 -25.11 -8.86
CA GLY A 376 19.15 -24.42 -7.85
C GLY A 376 19.47 -22.97 -8.23
N SER A 377 19.80 -22.14 -7.26
CA SER A 377 20.26 -20.76 -7.45
C SER A 377 21.74 -20.68 -7.84
N THR A 378 22.16 -19.53 -8.35
CA THR A 378 23.58 -19.25 -8.60
C THR A 378 24.44 -19.26 -7.33
N PHE A 379 23.82 -19.08 -6.15
CA PHE A 379 24.50 -19.21 -4.88
C PHE A 379 24.59 -20.67 -4.44
N PHE A 380 23.55 -21.47 -4.66
CA PHE A 380 23.64 -22.92 -4.56
C PHE A 380 24.77 -23.46 -5.46
N ASP A 381 24.86 -23.09 -6.73
CA ASP A 381 25.92 -23.57 -7.64
C ASP A 381 27.32 -23.24 -7.11
N PHE A 382 27.50 -22.02 -6.61
CA PHE A 382 28.73 -21.57 -5.98
C PHE A 382 29.07 -22.38 -4.72
N ILE A 383 28.12 -22.54 -3.80
CA ILE A 383 28.32 -23.27 -2.54
C ILE A 383 28.50 -24.77 -2.78
N ASN A 384 27.77 -25.36 -3.72
CA ASN A 384 27.84 -26.78 -3.99
C ASN A 384 29.22 -27.21 -4.53
N THR A 385 29.90 -26.30 -5.24
CA THR A 385 31.26 -26.50 -5.78
C THR A 385 32.37 -26.03 -4.84
N TYR A 386 32.04 -25.36 -3.73
CA TYR A 386 33.02 -24.84 -2.78
C TYR A 386 33.68 -25.99 -1.98
N PRO A 387 35.02 -26.09 -1.97
CA PRO A 387 35.71 -27.22 -1.35
C PRO A 387 35.62 -27.18 0.19
N GLY A 388 35.55 -28.36 0.80
CA GLY A 388 35.65 -28.49 2.26
C GLY A 388 34.40 -28.12 3.05
N LEU A 389 33.26 -27.83 2.38
CA LEU A 389 32.01 -27.57 3.08
C LEU A 389 31.35 -28.85 3.61
N PRO A 390 30.70 -28.80 4.79
CA PRO A 390 29.95 -29.92 5.33
C PRO A 390 28.87 -30.49 4.38
N SER A 391 28.56 -31.77 4.56
CA SER A 391 27.53 -32.48 3.78
C SER A 391 26.12 -32.31 4.33
N ALA A 392 25.98 -31.96 5.61
CA ALA A 392 24.70 -31.67 6.25
C ALA A 392 24.43 -30.16 6.22
N VAL A 393 23.29 -29.77 5.67
CA VAL A 393 22.90 -28.38 5.44
C VAL A 393 21.68 -28.03 6.30
N VAL A 394 21.78 -26.91 7.00
CA VAL A 394 20.64 -26.23 7.63
C VAL A 394 20.32 -25.03 6.75
N ASP A 395 19.26 -25.12 5.95
CA ASP A 395 18.79 -24.04 5.07
C ASP A 395 17.81 -23.14 5.82
N ILE A 396 18.27 -21.95 6.21
CA ILE A 396 17.56 -21.05 7.11
C ILE A 396 16.84 -19.98 6.28
N GLY A 397 15.52 -19.98 6.31
CA GLY A 397 14.69 -19.18 5.41
C GLY A 397 14.58 -19.82 4.03
N CYS A 398 14.34 -21.13 4.00
CA CYS A 398 14.40 -21.95 2.79
C CYS A 398 13.28 -21.68 1.77
N GLY A 399 12.22 -20.97 2.17
CA GLY A 399 11.11 -20.60 1.30
C GLY A 399 10.38 -21.79 0.69
N ASP A 400 10.31 -21.82 -0.65
CA ASP A 400 9.75 -22.92 -1.45
C ASP A 400 10.71 -24.13 -1.57
N GLY A 401 11.85 -24.10 -0.87
CA GLY A 401 12.82 -25.18 -0.81
C GLY A 401 13.70 -25.31 -2.05
N ARG A 402 13.69 -24.34 -2.97
CA ARG A 402 14.46 -24.38 -4.23
C ARG A 402 15.90 -24.86 -4.06
N ASP A 403 16.66 -24.22 -3.17
CA ASP A 403 18.07 -24.57 -2.95
C ASP A 403 18.25 -25.80 -2.06
N SER A 404 17.35 -26.01 -1.09
CA SER A 404 17.29 -27.24 -0.31
C SER A 404 17.13 -28.49 -1.19
N ILE A 405 16.22 -28.46 -2.17
CA ILE A 405 15.98 -29.54 -3.13
C ILE A 405 17.20 -29.73 -4.05
N ALA A 406 17.85 -28.64 -4.46
CA ALA A 406 19.05 -28.72 -5.28
C ALA A 406 20.23 -29.37 -4.51
N PHE A 407 20.43 -29.02 -3.24
CA PHE A 407 21.41 -29.68 -2.36
C PHE A 407 21.09 -31.15 -2.15
N ALA A 408 19.83 -31.48 -1.91
CA ALA A 408 19.39 -32.87 -1.75
C ALA A 408 19.62 -33.69 -3.02
N THR A 409 19.32 -33.12 -4.19
CA THR A 409 19.60 -33.73 -5.50
C THR A 409 21.11 -33.94 -5.72
N ALA A 410 21.95 -33.05 -5.21
CA ALA A 410 23.41 -33.20 -5.21
C ALA A 410 23.92 -34.20 -4.15
N GLY A 411 23.04 -34.89 -3.42
CA GLY A 411 23.38 -35.94 -2.45
C GLY A 411 23.70 -35.44 -1.05
N ARG A 412 23.43 -34.16 -0.72
CA ARG A 412 23.59 -33.63 0.63
C ARG A 412 22.38 -33.94 1.50
N PHE A 413 22.58 -34.01 2.82
CA PHE A 413 21.48 -34.10 3.78
C PHE A 413 21.02 -32.69 4.13
N VAL A 414 19.73 -32.39 4.01
CA VAL A 414 19.23 -31.01 4.19
C VAL A 414 18.04 -30.97 5.15
N VAL A 415 18.08 -30.01 6.06
CA VAL A 415 16.90 -29.59 6.84
C VAL A 415 16.63 -28.12 6.49
N GLY A 416 15.50 -27.86 5.84
CA GLY A 416 15.03 -26.52 5.51
C GLY A 416 14.04 -26.00 6.54
N VAL A 417 14.20 -24.76 6.98
CA VAL A 417 13.26 -24.08 7.87
C VAL A 417 12.77 -22.79 7.24
N ASP A 418 11.46 -22.52 7.34
CA ASP A 418 10.86 -21.25 6.95
C ASP A 418 9.63 -20.99 7.84
N ARG A 419 9.27 -19.72 8.01
CA ARG A 419 8.09 -19.34 8.78
C ARG A 419 6.79 -19.52 7.99
N SER A 420 6.85 -19.54 6.66
CA SER A 420 5.69 -19.74 5.79
C SER A 420 5.31 -21.21 5.69
N HIS A 421 4.12 -21.57 6.17
CA HIS A 421 3.59 -22.93 6.03
C HIS A 421 3.29 -23.28 4.56
N VAL A 422 2.95 -22.30 3.73
CA VAL A 422 2.76 -22.48 2.28
C VAL A 422 4.08 -22.82 1.61
N GLY A 423 5.15 -22.06 1.88
CA GLY A 423 6.49 -22.34 1.35
C GLY A 423 6.96 -23.75 1.70
N ILE A 424 6.85 -24.12 2.98
CA ILE A 424 7.19 -25.46 3.47
C ILE A 424 6.35 -26.56 2.83
N SER A 425 5.05 -26.33 2.61
CA SER A 425 4.18 -27.30 1.93
C SER A 425 4.59 -27.50 0.47
N HIS A 426 4.93 -26.42 -0.25
CA HIS A 426 5.44 -26.49 -1.62
C HIS A 426 6.80 -27.21 -1.69
N ALA A 427 7.70 -26.90 -0.76
CA ALA A 427 9.00 -27.54 -0.65
C ALA A 427 8.87 -29.06 -0.42
N ALA A 428 8.05 -29.46 0.54
CA ALA A 428 7.81 -30.86 0.87
C ALA A 428 7.14 -31.62 -0.30
N LYS A 429 6.15 -31.02 -0.96
CA LYS A 429 5.52 -31.57 -2.16
C LYS A 429 6.55 -31.80 -3.27
N THR A 430 7.36 -30.78 -3.56
CA THR A 430 8.37 -30.86 -4.62
C THR A 430 9.42 -31.92 -4.32
N ALA A 431 9.88 -32.03 -3.07
CA ALA A 431 10.79 -33.09 -2.66
C ALA A 431 10.18 -34.50 -2.83
N ALA A 432 8.91 -34.67 -2.47
CA ALA A 432 8.20 -35.94 -2.67
C ALA A 432 8.04 -36.30 -4.15
N GLU A 433 7.71 -35.32 -5.00
CA GLU A 433 7.63 -35.52 -6.47
C GLU A 433 8.97 -35.92 -7.09
N HIS A 434 10.09 -35.47 -6.53
CA HIS A 434 11.43 -35.86 -6.94
C HIS A 434 11.93 -37.15 -6.27
N GLY A 435 11.17 -37.74 -5.33
CA GLY A 435 11.55 -38.94 -4.60
C GLY A 435 12.79 -38.75 -3.71
N LEU A 436 12.93 -37.57 -3.09
CA LEU A 436 14.08 -37.23 -2.25
C LEU A 436 13.81 -37.58 -0.78
N ASP A 437 14.58 -38.51 -0.24
CA ASP A 437 14.49 -38.95 1.18
C ASP A 437 15.52 -38.26 2.09
N ASN A 438 16.46 -37.51 1.52
CA ASN A 438 17.56 -36.83 2.21
C ASN A 438 17.30 -35.34 2.46
N VAL A 439 16.04 -34.90 2.35
CA VAL A 439 15.60 -33.55 2.69
C VAL A 439 14.32 -33.57 3.50
N SER A 440 14.26 -32.70 4.50
CA SER A 440 13.05 -32.48 5.30
C SER A 440 12.84 -30.98 5.52
N PHE A 441 11.59 -30.59 5.68
CA PHE A 441 11.19 -29.20 5.86
C PHE A 441 10.38 -29.03 7.14
N GLU A 442 10.63 -27.94 7.88
CA GLU A 442 9.87 -27.59 9.07
C GLU A 442 9.40 -26.14 9.06
N VAL A 443 8.18 -25.92 9.54
CA VAL A 443 7.69 -24.57 9.84
C VAL A 443 8.34 -24.13 11.14
N GLY A 444 9.08 -23.04 11.12
CA GLY A 444 9.81 -22.54 12.28
C GLY A 444 10.06 -21.04 12.25
N ASP A 445 10.04 -20.41 13.43
CA ASP A 445 10.39 -19.00 13.59
C ASP A 445 11.83 -18.85 14.08
N VAL A 446 12.71 -18.36 13.23
CA VAL A 446 14.12 -18.08 13.58
C VAL A 446 14.28 -16.93 14.58
N GLY A 447 13.21 -16.15 14.80
CA GLY A 447 13.15 -15.13 15.84
C GLY A 447 12.97 -15.69 17.24
N ASP A 448 12.58 -16.96 17.38
CA ASP A 448 12.55 -17.70 18.64
C ASP A 448 13.87 -18.48 18.84
N PRO A 449 14.70 -18.09 19.83
CA PRO A 449 15.97 -18.75 20.10
C PRO A 449 15.83 -20.25 20.38
N GLU A 450 14.74 -20.68 21.01
CA GLU A 450 14.57 -22.10 21.36
C GLU A 450 14.27 -22.95 20.12
N SER A 451 13.45 -22.43 19.21
CA SER A 451 13.23 -23.03 17.88
C SER A 451 14.55 -23.21 17.11
N VAL A 452 15.42 -22.19 17.10
CA VAL A 452 16.74 -22.28 16.44
C VAL A 452 17.63 -23.35 17.10
N ARG A 453 17.66 -23.41 18.45
CA ARG A 453 18.47 -24.39 19.17
C ARG A 453 18.06 -25.83 18.87
N GLU A 454 16.76 -26.11 18.89
CA GLU A 454 16.27 -27.46 18.62
C GLU A 454 16.40 -27.85 17.14
N LEU A 455 16.31 -26.90 16.20
CA LEU A 455 16.66 -27.14 14.79
C LEU A 455 18.13 -27.60 14.65
N ILE A 456 19.08 -26.85 15.23
CA ILE A 456 20.52 -27.19 15.13
C ILE A 456 20.79 -28.55 15.76
N LYS A 457 20.26 -28.79 16.95
CA LYS A 457 20.47 -30.02 17.71
C LYS A 457 19.95 -31.24 16.94
N ARG A 458 18.69 -31.21 16.50
CA ARG A 458 18.08 -32.32 15.75
C ARG A 458 18.78 -32.57 14.42
N THR A 459 19.14 -31.51 13.69
CA THR A 459 19.86 -31.63 12.42
C THR A 459 21.23 -32.27 12.61
N ARG A 460 21.96 -31.89 13.68
CA ARG A 460 23.25 -32.48 14.01
C ARG A 460 23.13 -33.95 14.41
N GLU A 461 22.14 -34.29 15.22
CA GLU A 461 21.86 -35.67 15.63
C GLU A 461 21.56 -36.54 14.39
N ALA A 462 20.71 -36.06 13.48
CA ALA A 462 20.40 -36.74 12.22
C ALA A 462 21.63 -36.89 11.30
N ALA A 463 22.54 -35.91 11.33
CA ALA A 463 23.81 -35.94 10.61
C ALA A 463 24.90 -36.78 11.31
N GLY A 464 24.58 -37.56 12.35
CA GLY A 464 25.53 -38.42 13.05
C GLY A 464 26.57 -37.67 13.88
N GLY A 465 26.26 -36.45 14.33
CA GLY A 465 27.17 -35.62 15.12
C GLY A 465 28.20 -34.84 14.29
N GLY A 466 28.13 -34.90 12.96
CA GLY A 466 29.06 -34.23 12.06
C GLY A 466 28.94 -32.69 12.05
N PRO A 467 29.84 -32.02 11.32
CA PRO A 467 29.76 -30.58 11.11
C PRO A 467 28.55 -30.21 10.24
N LEU A 468 28.03 -29.00 10.43
CA LEU A 468 26.88 -28.44 9.73
C LEU A 468 27.29 -27.25 8.86
N LEU A 469 26.61 -27.10 7.72
CA LEU A 469 26.60 -25.87 6.93
C LEU A 469 25.32 -25.08 7.24
N PHE A 470 25.45 -23.93 7.89
CA PHE A 470 24.37 -22.95 7.99
C PHE A 470 24.30 -22.16 6.69
N TYR A 471 23.21 -22.31 5.94
CA TYR A 471 23.00 -21.70 4.63
C TYR A 471 21.88 -20.65 4.71
N LEU A 472 22.18 -19.41 4.31
CA LEU A 472 21.27 -18.27 4.43
C LEU A 472 21.25 -17.47 3.13
N ARG A 473 20.46 -17.90 2.16
CA ARG A 473 20.34 -17.21 0.88
C ARG A 473 19.16 -16.25 0.88
N PHE A 474 19.41 -15.00 0.49
CA PHE A 474 18.42 -13.93 0.36
C PHE A 474 17.54 -13.73 1.62
N PHE A 475 18.03 -14.14 2.78
CA PHE A 475 17.24 -14.20 4.01
C PHE A 475 17.57 -13.08 4.99
N LEU A 476 18.86 -12.78 5.21
CA LEU A 476 19.27 -11.81 6.24
C LEU A 476 18.70 -10.39 6.06
N HIS A 477 18.42 -10.00 4.82
CA HIS A 477 17.81 -8.71 4.51
C HIS A 477 16.28 -8.70 4.67
N SER A 478 15.62 -9.84 4.83
CA SER A 478 14.19 -9.90 5.19
C SER A 478 13.97 -9.80 6.71
N LEU A 479 15.03 -9.89 7.51
CA LEU A 479 14.97 -9.84 8.98
C LEU A 479 15.22 -8.43 9.55
N PRO A 480 14.45 -8.02 10.58
CA PRO A 480 14.84 -6.94 11.47
C PRO A 480 16.22 -7.18 12.09
N GLU A 481 16.93 -6.10 12.40
CA GLU A 481 18.31 -6.17 12.93
C GLU A 481 18.38 -6.96 14.24
N ASP A 482 17.47 -6.72 15.18
CA ASP A 482 17.42 -7.42 16.46
C ASP A 482 17.13 -8.93 16.30
N VAL A 483 16.34 -9.30 15.29
CA VAL A 483 16.06 -10.71 14.96
C VAL A 483 17.30 -11.36 14.34
N GLN A 484 17.99 -10.69 13.41
CA GLN A 484 19.25 -11.19 12.86
C GLN A 484 20.27 -11.41 13.96
N ASP A 485 20.47 -10.45 14.86
CA ASP A 485 21.50 -10.55 15.89
C ASP A 485 21.22 -11.70 16.86
N ARG A 486 19.94 -11.92 17.23
CA ARG A 486 19.53 -13.11 17.99
C ARG A 486 19.83 -14.39 17.23
N LEU A 487 19.47 -14.48 15.95
CA LEU A 487 19.75 -15.66 15.12
C LEU A 487 21.25 -15.95 15.04
N LEU A 488 22.07 -14.97 14.64
CA LEU A 488 23.51 -15.15 14.50
C LEU A 488 24.19 -15.48 15.83
N THR A 489 23.71 -14.92 16.95
CA THR A 489 24.18 -15.28 18.29
C THR A 489 23.89 -16.74 18.61
N GLU A 490 22.68 -17.24 18.34
CA GLU A 490 22.33 -18.64 18.58
C GLU A 490 23.13 -19.59 17.67
N LEU A 491 23.26 -19.29 16.37
CA LEU A 491 24.11 -20.04 15.45
C LEU A 491 25.56 -20.08 15.95
N ALA A 492 26.14 -18.94 16.29
CA ALA A 492 27.52 -18.83 16.74
C ALA A 492 27.79 -19.56 18.07
N SER A 493 26.82 -19.55 18.99
CA SER A 493 26.94 -20.19 20.30
C SER A 493 26.86 -21.72 20.24
N ARG A 494 26.29 -22.28 19.16
CA ARG A 494 26.13 -23.73 18.94
C ARG A 494 26.97 -24.28 17.80
N ALA A 495 27.67 -23.41 17.09
CA ALA A 495 28.63 -23.81 16.08
C ALA A 495 29.82 -24.54 16.74
N LEU A 496 30.18 -25.70 16.20
CA LEU A 496 31.33 -26.51 16.58
C LEU A 496 32.48 -26.30 15.59
N PRO A 497 33.74 -26.59 15.96
CA PRO A 497 34.85 -26.59 15.02
C PRO A 497 34.56 -27.43 13.77
N GLY A 498 34.73 -26.83 12.59
CA GLY A 498 34.42 -27.45 11.30
C GLY A 498 33.02 -27.13 10.76
N ASP A 499 32.12 -26.55 11.56
CA ASP A 499 30.88 -25.98 11.02
C ASP A 499 31.18 -24.79 10.09
N ALA A 500 30.35 -24.61 9.08
CA ALA A 500 30.46 -23.56 8.09
C ALA A 500 29.22 -22.66 8.10
N PHE A 501 29.42 -21.40 7.71
CA PHE A 501 28.39 -20.39 7.53
C PHE A 501 28.51 -19.85 6.12
N ALA A 502 27.44 -19.93 5.34
CA ALA A 502 27.36 -19.38 3.99
C ALA A 502 26.12 -18.49 3.87
N ALA A 503 26.30 -17.24 3.46
CA ALA A 503 25.20 -16.31 3.28
C ALA A 503 25.30 -15.51 1.98
N GLU A 504 24.15 -15.19 1.38
CA GLU A 504 23.99 -14.25 0.27
C GLU A 504 22.87 -13.26 0.62
N PHE A 505 23.12 -11.96 0.61
CA PHE A 505 22.08 -10.96 0.88
C PHE A 505 22.34 -9.62 0.20
N ARG A 506 21.28 -8.82 0.02
CA ARG A 506 21.34 -7.47 -0.57
C ARG A 506 22.00 -6.47 0.39
N THR A 507 22.86 -5.61 -0.15
CA THR A 507 23.60 -4.63 0.66
C THR A 507 23.02 -3.22 0.57
N ASP A 508 23.50 -2.30 1.40
CA ASP A 508 23.21 -0.86 1.35
C ASP A 508 23.36 -0.24 -0.06
N LYS A 509 24.29 -0.77 -0.88
CA LYS A 509 24.47 -0.37 -2.28
C LYS A 509 23.32 -0.75 -3.21
N ASP A 510 22.47 -1.69 -2.80
CA ASP A 510 21.27 -2.08 -3.54
C ASP A 510 20.06 -1.18 -3.23
N ALA A 511 20.09 -0.38 -2.14
CA ALA A 511 18.92 0.29 -1.59
C ALA A 511 18.16 1.18 -2.59
N GLU A 512 18.88 1.89 -3.46
CA GLU A 512 18.31 2.83 -4.45
C GLU A 512 17.92 2.18 -5.79
N LEU A 513 18.29 0.91 -6.04
CA LEU A 513 17.98 0.23 -7.29
C LEU A 513 16.47 -0.11 -7.40
N GLN A 514 15.95 -0.29 -8.61
CA GLN A 514 14.57 -0.77 -8.77
C GLN A 514 14.50 -2.28 -8.54
N LYS A 515 13.45 -2.74 -7.85
CA LYS A 515 13.23 -4.15 -7.52
C LYS A 515 12.05 -4.69 -8.30
N VAL A 516 12.18 -5.90 -8.84
CA VAL A 516 11.05 -6.62 -9.48
C VAL A 516 9.90 -6.80 -8.48
N HIS A 517 10.23 -7.12 -7.22
CA HIS A 517 9.26 -7.29 -6.13
C HIS A 517 9.40 -6.16 -5.09
N GLY A 518 8.75 -5.02 -5.29
CA GLY A 518 8.99 -3.80 -4.48
C GLY A 518 8.24 -3.67 -3.15
N ARG A 519 7.28 -4.54 -2.83
CA ARG A 519 6.28 -4.28 -1.77
C ARG A 519 6.58 -4.87 -0.37
N HIS A 520 7.76 -5.44 -0.13
CA HIS A 520 8.10 -6.04 1.16
C HIS A 520 9.29 -5.40 1.85
N TYR A 521 9.32 -5.59 3.18
CA TYR A 521 10.42 -5.19 4.04
C TYR A 521 11.75 -5.73 3.54
N ARG A 522 12.74 -4.83 3.46
CA ARG A 522 14.15 -5.19 3.25
C ARG A 522 15.03 -4.29 4.10
N ARG A 523 15.93 -4.90 4.87
CA ARG A 523 17.03 -4.24 5.56
C ARG A 523 18.28 -4.36 4.70
N TYR A 524 18.79 -3.22 4.25
CA TYR A 524 20.03 -3.16 3.50
C TYR A 524 21.20 -2.93 4.45
N GLN A 525 22.12 -3.89 4.50
CA GLN A 525 23.24 -3.91 5.44
C GLN A 525 24.54 -3.56 4.73
N ASN A 526 25.48 -2.97 5.46
CA ASN A 526 26.82 -2.76 4.94
C ASN A 526 27.63 -4.07 4.99
N ALA A 527 28.23 -4.45 3.86
CA ALA A 527 29.00 -5.70 3.74
C ALA A 527 30.22 -5.76 4.68
N ALA A 528 30.99 -4.66 4.79
CA ALA A 528 32.20 -4.63 5.59
C ALA A 528 31.92 -4.65 7.10
N GLU A 529 30.84 -3.98 7.53
CA GLU A 529 30.37 -4.04 8.91
C GLU A 529 29.90 -5.45 9.28
N PHE A 530 29.14 -6.09 8.38
CA PHE A 530 28.71 -7.48 8.57
C PHE A 530 29.90 -8.44 8.68
N ALA A 531 30.89 -8.34 7.78
CA ALA A 531 32.11 -9.14 7.82
C ALA A 531 32.85 -8.97 9.16
N THR A 532 32.99 -7.72 9.61
CA THR A 532 33.63 -7.39 10.89
C THR A 532 32.88 -8.03 12.07
N ALA A 533 31.55 -7.94 12.10
CA ALA A 533 30.73 -8.56 13.15
C ALA A 533 30.81 -10.10 13.10
N LEU A 534 30.79 -10.70 11.91
CA LEU A 534 30.92 -12.15 11.71
C LEU A 534 32.21 -12.69 12.32
N GLN A 535 33.31 -11.96 12.19
CA GLN A 535 34.59 -12.33 12.78
C GLN A 535 34.68 -12.00 14.27
N SER A 536 34.39 -10.76 14.65
CA SER A 536 34.68 -10.26 16.01
C SER A 536 33.62 -10.63 17.05
N SER A 537 32.34 -10.65 16.68
CA SER A 537 31.23 -10.90 17.59
C SER A 537 30.75 -12.36 17.54
N TYR A 538 30.78 -12.98 16.36
CA TYR A 538 30.27 -14.34 16.15
C TYR A 538 31.38 -15.41 16.06
N GLY A 539 32.65 -14.99 16.02
CA GLY A 539 33.81 -15.86 16.13
C GLY A 539 34.00 -16.81 14.96
N TYR A 540 33.57 -16.41 13.76
CA TYR A 540 33.85 -17.13 12.52
C TYR A 540 35.14 -16.62 11.87
N THR A 541 35.80 -17.46 11.09
CA THR A 541 36.87 -17.01 10.20
C THR A 541 36.37 -17.01 8.76
N ILE A 542 36.37 -15.84 8.13
CA ILE A 542 36.00 -15.69 6.72
C ILE A 542 37.07 -16.34 5.85
N ASP A 543 36.62 -17.21 4.94
CA ASP A 543 37.45 -17.87 3.93
C ASP A 543 37.24 -17.24 2.55
N PHE A 544 36.01 -16.80 2.27
CA PHE A 544 35.66 -16.08 1.05
C PHE A 544 34.62 -15.01 1.31
N GLU A 545 34.79 -13.86 0.66
CA GLU A 545 33.77 -12.83 0.57
C GLU A 545 33.83 -12.08 -0.76
N VAL A 546 32.68 -11.64 -1.27
CA VAL A 546 32.56 -10.76 -2.43
C VAL A 546 31.29 -9.92 -2.32
N GLU A 547 31.38 -8.65 -2.71
CA GLU A 547 30.24 -7.75 -2.87
C GLU A 547 30.17 -7.25 -4.32
N GLY A 548 29.03 -7.39 -4.99
CA GLY A 548 28.87 -6.88 -6.34
C GLY A 548 27.58 -7.31 -7.04
N THR A 549 27.48 -6.92 -8.30
CA THR A 549 26.44 -7.36 -9.25
C THR A 549 26.94 -8.56 -10.07
N GLY A 550 26.09 -9.15 -10.89
CA GLY A 550 26.36 -10.36 -11.69
C GLY A 550 26.32 -11.67 -10.88
N LEU A 551 26.06 -11.57 -9.57
CA LEU A 551 26.03 -12.71 -8.65
C LEU A 551 24.64 -13.34 -8.59
N ALA A 552 23.58 -12.54 -8.56
CA ALA A 552 22.20 -13.02 -8.42
C ALA A 552 21.22 -12.36 -9.43
N PRO A 553 21.50 -12.40 -10.75
CA PRO A 553 20.61 -11.82 -11.74
C PRO A 553 19.25 -12.53 -11.74
N TYR A 554 18.17 -11.75 -11.80
CA TYR A 554 16.80 -12.25 -11.84
C TYR A 554 15.92 -11.38 -12.74
N LYS A 555 15.43 -11.95 -13.85
CA LYS A 555 14.71 -11.21 -14.90
C LYS A 555 15.53 -9.98 -15.34
N ASP A 556 14.98 -8.77 -15.21
CA ASP A 556 15.61 -7.51 -15.59
C ASP A 556 16.37 -6.85 -14.42
N GLU A 557 16.60 -7.56 -13.31
CA GLU A 557 17.27 -7.07 -12.12
C GLU A 557 18.62 -7.75 -11.91
N ASP A 558 19.62 -6.96 -11.54
CA ASP A 558 20.95 -7.44 -11.15
C ASP A 558 21.36 -6.75 -9.83
N PRO A 559 20.97 -7.34 -8.69
CA PRO A 559 21.11 -6.70 -7.38
C PRO A 559 22.57 -6.65 -6.93
N VAL A 560 22.91 -5.65 -6.12
CA VAL A 560 24.19 -5.65 -5.39
C VAL A 560 24.04 -6.56 -4.17
N VAL A 561 24.74 -7.68 -4.18
CA VAL A 561 24.69 -8.66 -3.10
C VAL A 561 26.08 -8.92 -2.52
N TYR A 562 26.10 -9.28 -1.25
CA TYR A 562 27.27 -9.80 -0.56
C TYR A 562 27.14 -11.32 -0.43
N ARG A 563 28.17 -12.06 -0.85
CA ARG A 563 28.34 -13.49 -0.60
C ARG A 563 29.49 -13.69 0.38
N VAL A 564 29.30 -14.55 1.37
CA VAL A 564 30.34 -14.92 2.34
C VAL A 564 30.33 -16.42 2.60
N VAL A 565 31.52 -16.99 2.75
CA VAL A 565 31.76 -18.33 3.29
C VAL A 565 32.74 -18.19 4.45
N ALA A 566 32.36 -18.70 5.62
CA ALA A 566 33.15 -18.62 6.83
C ALA A 566 33.07 -19.93 7.62
N PHE A 567 34.10 -20.22 8.42
CA PHE A 567 34.21 -21.44 9.20
C PHE A 567 34.33 -21.15 10.70
N LYS A 568 33.74 -22.02 11.51
CA LYS A 568 33.98 -22.06 12.95
C LYS A 568 35.28 -22.85 13.19
N ARG A 569 36.23 -22.22 13.87
CA ARG A 569 37.53 -22.80 14.20
C ARG A 569 37.57 -23.41 15.59
#